data_AF-A0A350JNQ6-F1
#
_entry.id   AF-A0A350JNQ6-F1
#
_cell.length_a   1.000
_cell.length_b   1.000
_cell.length_c   1.000
_cell.angle_alpha   90.00
_cell.angle_beta   90.00
_cell.angle_gamma   90.00
#
_symmetry.space_group_name_H-M   'P 1'
#
loop_
_entity.id
_entity.type
_entity.pdbx_description
1 polymer ?
#
loop_
_entity_poly.entity_id
_entity_poly.type
_entity_poly.pdbx_seq_one_letter_code
_entity_poly.pdbx_strand_id
1 'polypeptide(L)'
;MLFTEAIAREIYDDCNALINGKYCILWVMKKNLTPDKGVMSFFASKERSKRVNAEAFCMDSHALKLTANFYFRIKKPVVRGKAFENEADALHWLSPSVGL
;
A
#
# COMPACT_ATOMS: atom_id res chain seq x y z
N MET A 1 -15.04 6.87 -3.32
CA MET A 1 -14.34 7.93 -2.57
C MET A 1 -13.01 8.20 -3.25
N LEU A 2 -12.67 9.46 -3.48
CA LEU A 2 -11.38 9.83 -4.09
C LEU A 2 -10.28 9.71 -3.02
N PHE A 3 -9.21 8.99 -3.34
CA PHE A 3 -8.02 8.94 -2.51
C PHE A 3 -6.95 9.80 -3.16
N THR A 4 -6.53 10.84 -2.45
CA THR A 4 -5.64 11.88 -2.97
C THR A 4 -4.24 11.74 -2.40
N GLU A 5 -3.26 12.35 -3.08
CA GLU A 5 -1.87 12.37 -2.58
C GLU A 5 -1.77 12.96 -1.17
N ALA A 6 -2.56 13.99 -0.85
CA ALA A 6 -2.55 14.61 0.47
C ALA A 6 -2.90 13.60 1.58
N ILE A 7 -3.96 12.81 1.39
CA ILE A 7 -4.38 11.77 2.34
C ILE A 7 -3.29 10.68 2.43
N ALA A 8 -2.70 10.29 1.29
CA ALA A 8 -1.63 9.30 1.28
C ALA A 8 -0.39 9.75 2.08
N ARG A 9 -0.04 11.04 2.01
CA ARG A 9 1.08 11.62 2.76
C ARG A 9 0.78 11.73 4.24
N GLU A 10 -0.42 12.21 4.60
CA GLU A 10 -0.86 12.28 6.00
C GLU A 10 -0.75 10.92 6.69
N ILE A 11 -1.25 9.85 6.07
CA ILE A 11 -1.14 8.50 6.62
C ILE A 11 0.34 8.06 6.77
N TYR A 12 1.19 8.39 5.79
CA TYR A 12 2.61 8.06 5.85
C TYR A 12 3.32 8.77 7.01
N ASP A 13 3.02 10.05 7.21
CA ASP A 13 3.61 10.88 8.26
C ASP A 13 3.14 10.41 9.64
N ASP A 14 1.86 10.10 9.80
CA ASP A 14 1.30 9.54 11.03
C ASP A 14 1.94 8.20 11.39
N CYS A 15 2.06 7.27 10.42
CA CYS A 15 2.77 6.00 10.65
C CYS A 15 4.23 6.24 11.06
N ASN A 16 4.91 7.21 10.46
CA ASN A 16 6.31 7.53 10.78
C ASN A 16 6.48 8.14 12.17
N ALA A 17 5.46 8.86 12.66
CA ALA A 17 5.44 9.42 14.01
C ALA A 17 5.14 8.34 15.06
N LEU A 18 4.33 7.34 14.72
CA LEU A 18 3.91 6.28 15.65
C LEU A 18 4.89 5.11 15.76
N ILE A 19 5.60 4.77 14.68
CA ILE A 19 6.42 3.57 14.62
C ILE A 19 7.89 3.93 14.49
N ASN A 20 8.70 3.51 15.46
CA ASN A 20 10.15 3.63 15.35
C ASN A 20 10.70 2.54 14.40
N GLY A 21 11.47 2.95 13.39
CA GLY A 21 12.05 2.04 12.39
C GLY A 21 11.16 1.80 11.16
N LYS A 22 11.39 0.65 10.51
CA LYS A 22 10.66 0.23 9.31
C LYS A 22 9.40 -0.55 9.66
N TYR A 23 8.37 -0.45 8.82
CA TYR A 23 7.09 -1.11 9.02
C TYR A 23 6.51 -1.68 7.73
N CYS A 24 5.54 -2.56 7.89
CA CYS A 24 4.71 -3.09 6.82
C CYS A 24 3.31 -2.49 6.93
N ILE A 25 2.63 -2.31 5.80
CA ILE A 25 1.26 -1.75 5.78
C ILE A 25 0.30 -2.78 5.19
N LEU A 26 -0.80 -3.00 5.90
CA LEU A 26 -1.98 -3.68 5.36
C LEU A 26 -3.05 -2.63 5.06
N TRP A 27 -3.37 -2.47 3.78
CA TRP A 27 -4.46 -1.63 3.32
C TRP A 27 -5.73 -2.47 3.14
N VAL A 28 -6.73 -2.25 4.00
CA VAL A 28 -8.03 -2.92 3.89
C VAL A 28 -9.04 -1.97 3.24
N MET A 29 -9.42 -2.26 1.99
CA MET A 29 -10.29 -1.41 1.18
C MET A 29 -11.63 -2.11 0.89
N LYS A 30 -12.59 -1.91 1.79
CA LYS A 30 -13.97 -2.46 1.70
C LYS A 30 -14.94 -1.61 0.87
N LYS A 31 -14.48 -0.46 0.37
CA LYS A 31 -15.29 0.46 -0.44
C LYS A 31 -14.56 0.75 -1.75
N ASN A 32 -15.32 1.04 -2.80
CA ASN A 32 -14.77 1.51 -4.06
C ASN A 32 -14.03 2.84 -3.84
N LEU A 33 -12.70 2.75 -3.94
CA LEU A 33 -11.76 3.84 -3.76
C LEU A 33 -11.03 4.03 -5.09
N THR A 34 -10.88 5.28 -5.50
CA THR A 34 -10.19 5.60 -6.75
C THR A 34 -8.97 6.45 -6.38
N PRO A 35 -7.74 5.91 -6.52
CA PRO A 35 -6.54 6.70 -6.31
C PRO A 35 -6.36 7.69 -7.46
N ASP A 36 -6.00 8.92 -7.14
CA ASP A 36 -5.58 9.88 -8.15
C ASP A 36 -4.15 9.60 -8.66
N LYS A 37 -3.70 10.38 -9.65
CA LYS A 37 -2.36 10.23 -10.22
C LYS A 37 -1.25 10.56 -9.20
N GLY A 38 -1.53 11.42 -8.22
CA GLY A 38 -0.58 11.84 -7.18
C GLY A 38 -0.31 10.71 -6.20
N VAL A 39 -1.35 9.99 -5.75
CA VAL A 39 -1.22 8.76 -4.96
C VAL A 39 -0.29 7.77 -5.65
N MET A 40 -0.54 7.50 -6.93
CA MET A 40 0.26 6.53 -7.68
C MET A 40 1.73 6.94 -7.78
N SER A 41 2.00 8.24 -7.94
CA SER A 41 3.34 8.81 -8.00
C SER A 41 4.05 8.74 -6.65
N PHE A 42 3.35 9.10 -5.57
CA PHE A 42 3.86 9.04 -4.21
C PHE A 42 4.14 7.60 -3.77
N PHE A 43 3.22 6.67 -4.02
CA PHE A 43 3.41 5.26 -3.70
C PHE A 43 4.60 4.64 -4.45
N ALA A 44 4.90 5.12 -5.66
CA ALA A 44 6.04 4.66 -6.44
C ALA A 44 7.37 5.34 -6.07
N SER A 45 7.35 6.35 -5.20
CA SER A 45 8.51 7.14 -4.86
C SER A 45 9.53 6.36 -4.00
N LYS A 46 10.80 6.75 -4.10
CA LYS A 46 11.88 6.25 -3.23
C LYS A 46 11.77 6.75 -1.79
N GLU A 47 10.96 7.78 -1.54
CA GLU A 47 10.76 8.35 -0.22
C GLU A 47 10.19 7.28 0.73
N ARG A 48 9.13 6.60 0.27
CA ARG A 48 8.43 5.61 1.08
C ARG A 48 9.29 4.41 1.46
N SER A 49 10.18 3.96 0.57
CA SER A 49 11.04 2.79 0.83
C SER A 49 12.04 2.97 1.98
N LYS A 50 12.22 4.21 2.48
CA LYS A 50 13.03 4.48 3.68
C LYS A 50 12.37 3.90 4.93
N ARG A 51 11.03 3.88 5.00
CA ARG A 51 10.26 3.48 6.19
C ARG A 51 9.34 2.29 5.92
N VAL A 52 8.79 2.17 4.72
CA VAL A 52 7.88 1.07 4.35
C VAL A 52 8.65 -0.07 3.72
N ASN A 53 8.58 -1.26 4.34
CA ASN A 53 9.27 -2.47 3.87
C ASN A 53 8.44 -3.23 2.83
N ALA A 54 7.15 -3.43 3.12
CA ALA A 54 6.21 -4.12 2.24
C ALA A 54 4.78 -3.63 2.47
N GLU A 55 3.93 -3.80 1.46
CA GLU A 55 2.52 -3.42 1.51
C GLU A 55 1.60 -4.49 0.92
N ALA A 56 0.54 -4.82 1.65
CA ALA A 56 -0.51 -5.68 1.16
C ALA A 56 -1.80 -4.89 0.98
N PHE A 57 -2.48 -5.09 -0.14
CA PHE A 57 -3.74 -4.43 -0.47
C PHE A 57 -4.87 -5.46 -0.48
N CYS A 58 -5.62 -5.54 0.61
CA CYS A 58 -6.83 -6.36 0.69
C CYS A 58 -7.99 -5.58 0.09
N MET A 59 -8.51 -6.06 -1.04
CA MET A 59 -9.52 -5.37 -1.85
C MET A 59 -10.68 -6.31 -2.15
N ASP A 60 -11.90 -5.89 -1.82
CA ASP A 60 -13.11 -6.68 -2.14
C ASP A 60 -13.51 -6.54 -3.63
N SER A 61 -13.08 -5.45 -4.28
CA SER A 61 -13.43 -5.11 -5.65
C SER A 61 -12.47 -5.71 -6.67
N HIS A 62 -13.01 -6.54 -7.58
CA HIS A 62 -12.25 -7.16 -8.66
C HIS A 62 -11.67 -6.12 -9.64
N ALA A 63 -12.42 -5.05 -9.92
CA ALA A 63 -11.95 -3.95 -10.76
C ALA A 63 -10.75 -3.24 -10.13
N LEU A 64 -10.81 -3.02 -8.81
CA LEU A 64 -9.73 -2.37 -8.08
C LEU A 64 -8.47 -3.26 -8.02
N LYS A 65 -8.65 -4.58 -7.91
CA LYS A 65 -7.55 -5.55 -8.00
C LYS A 65 -6.86 -5.52 -9.37
N LEU A 66 -7.62 -5.39 -10.45
CA LEU A 66 -7.06 -5.23 -11.79
C LEU A 66 -6.24 -3.93 -11.89
N THR A 67 -6.76 -2.82 -11.37
CA THR A 67 -6.04 -1.54 -11.31
C THR A 67 -4.75 -1.64 -10.50
N ALA A 68 -4.78 -2.31 -9.34
CA ALA A 68 -3.61 -2.52 -8.50
C ALA A 68 -2.54 -3.36 -9.22
N ASN A 69 -2.95 -4.45 -9.88
CA ASN A 69 -2.03 -5.29 -10.66
C ASN A 69 -1.41 -4.52 -11.84
N PHE A 70 -2.19 -3.70 -12.52
CA PHE A 70 -1.69 -2.81 -13.58
C PHE A 70 -0.68 -1.80 -13.03
N TYR A 71 -0.96 -1.22 -11.87
CA TYR A 71 -0.06 -0.30 -11.19
C TYR A 71 1.30 -0.93 -10.87
N PHE A 72 1.31 -2.11 -10.24
CA PHE A 72 2.56 -2.80 -9.91
C PHE A 72 3.42 -3.09 -11.15
N ARG A 73 2.76 -3.42 -12.26
CA ARG A 73 3.45 -3.75 -13.51
C ARG A 73 4.02 -2.52 -14.23
N ILE A 74 3.28 -1.41 -14.25
CA ILE A 74 3.65 -0.20 -15.00
C ILE A 74 4.56 0.73 -14.19
N LYS A 75 4.19 1.01 -12.94
CA LYS A 75 4.89 1.99 -12.10
C LYS A 75 6.05 1.39 -11.33
N LYS A 76 6.09 0.06 -11.19
CA LYS A 76 7.17 -0.70 -10.53
C LYS A 76 7.63 -0.02 -9.23
N PRO A 77 6.71 0.17 -8.26
CA PRO A 77 7.04 0.85 -7.02
C PRO A 77 8.23 0.18 -6.33
N VAL A 78 9.06 0.99 -5.68
CA VAL A 78 10.26 0.52 -4.98
C VAL A 78 9.87 -0.36 -3.79
N VAL A 79 8.79 -0.01 -3.11
CA VAL A 79 8.22 -0.81 -2.02
C VAL A 79 7.53 -2.03 -2.61
N ARG A 80 7.86 -3.22 -2.09
CA ARG A 80 7.24 -4.47 -2.52
C ARG A 80 5.77 -4.47 -2.15
N GLY A 81 4.89 -4.57 -3.13
CA GLY A 81 3.44 -4.58 -2.93
C GLY A 81 2.75 -5.80 -3.57
N LYS A 82 1.63 -6.24 -2.99
CA LYS A 82 0.74 -7.27 -3.57
C LYS A 82 -0.72 -7.05 -3.17
N ALA A 83 -1.65 -7.39 -4.07
CA ALA A 83 -3.10 -7.35 -3.80
C ALA A 83 -3.66 -8.72 -3.41
N PHE A 84 -4.65 -8.74 -2.52
CA PHE A 84 -5.28 -9.91 -1.91
C PHE A 84 -6.81 -9.75 -1.84
N GLU A 85 -7.52 -10.88 -1.73
CA GLU A 85 -9.00 -10.91 -1.60
C GLU A 85 -9.46 -11.11 -0.16
N ASN A 86 -8.58 -11.60 0.72
CA ASN A 86 -8.87 -11.74 2.13
C ASN A 86 -7.70 -11.23 2.97
N GLU A 87 -8.04 -10.77 4.17
CA GLU A 87 -7.11 -10.13 5.09
C GLU A 87 -6.08 -11.11 5.65
N ALA A 88 -6.47 -12.37 5.87
CA ALA A 88 -5.61 -13.40 6.44
C ALA A 88 -4.41 -13.70 5.53
N ASP A 89 -4.63 -13.87 4.23
CA ASP A 89 -3.57 -14.10 3.24
C ASP A 89 -2.65 -12.88 3.12
N ALA A 90 -3.23 -11.68 3.20
CA ALA A 90 -2.49 -10.43 3.16
C ALA A 90 -1.53 -10.32 4.36
N LEU A 91 -2.03 -10.60 5.57
CA LEU A 91 -1.22 -10.65 6.79
C LEU A 91 -0.15 -11.74 6.73
N HIS A 92 -0.52 -12.96 6.30
CA HIS A 92 0.41 -14.06 6.16
C HIS A 92 1.54 -13.72 5.16
N TRP A 93 1.25 -12.98 4.09
CA TRP A 93 2.27 -12.52 3.15
C TRP A 93 3.17 -11.41 3.70
N LEU A 94 2.66 -10.57 4.61
CA LEU A 94 3.47 -9.56 5.29
C LEU A 94 4.38 -10.16 6.38
N SER A 95 3.96 -11.26 7.01
CA SER A 95 4.65 -11.88 8.15
C SER A 95 6.13 -12.26 7.92
N PRO A 96 6.59 -12.74 6.75
CA PRO A 96 8.01 -13.01 6.50
C PRO A 96 8.87 -11.74 6.40
N SER A 97 8.23 -10.56 6.35
CA SER A 97 8.89 -9.26 6.25
C SER A 97 9.05 -8.58 7.63
N VAL A 98 8.53 -9.22 8.67
CA VAL A 98 8.71 -8.84 10.08
C VAL A 98 9.66 -9.88 10.67
N GLY A 99 10.96 -9.64 10.53
CA GLY A 99 11.91 -10.30 11.40
C GLY A 99 11.56 -9.91 12.83
N LEU A 100 11.02 -10.86 13.61
CA LEU A 100 11.13 -10.82 15.06
C LEU A 100 12.61 -10.84 15.44
#